data_AF-A0A8S4A9J6-F1
#
_entry.id   AF-A0A8S4A9J6-F1
#
_cell.length_a   1.000
_cell.length_b   1.000
_cell.length_c   1.000
_cell.angle_alpha   90.00
_cell.angle_beta   90.00
_cell.angle_gamma   90.00
#
_symmetry.space_group_name_H-M   'P 1'
#
loop_
_entity.id
_entity.type
_entity.pdbx_description
1 polymer ?
#
loop_
_entity_poly.entity_id
_entity_poly.type
_entity_poly.pdbx_seq_one_letter_code
_entity_poly.pdbx_strand_id
1 'polypeptide(L)'
;MNLPHYPSGESSEQQEQQQLKILSELKKRERTTVNALMSNTFADKRQDVISLQLSIKEIKERWPALFDVPQINAEFHRIVTVNLEAKFMFMLDHYTPKLLGIFQAKKGAAGQRHRAEMNIRLQVF
;
A
#
# COMPACT_ATOMS: atom_id res chain seq x y z
N MET A 1 15.69 10.24 2.79
CA MET A 1 14.41 10.55 2.11
C MET A 1 14.15 12.04 2.25
N ASN A 2 13.77 12.73 1.16
CA ASN A 2 13.38 14.14 1.25
C ASN A 2 11.97 14.25 1.85
N LEU A 3 11.77 15.20 2.78
CA LEU A 3 10.45 15.62 3.22
C LEU A 3 9.85 16.53 2.12
N PRO A 4 8.59 16.34 1.70
CA PRO A 4 7.92 17.31 0.86
C PRO A 4 7.90 18.68 1.56
N HIS A 5 7.92 19.76 0.79
CA HIS A 5 7.82 21.10 1.36
C HIS A 5 6.50 21.22 2.12
N TYR A 6 6.60 21.38 3.44
CA TYR A 6 5.44 21.57 4.28
C TYR A 6 4.92 22.99 4.05
N PRO A 7 3.65 23.18 3.64
CA PRO A 7 3.13 24.51 3.34
C PRO A 7 3.23 25.39 4.59
N SER A 8 4.06 26.42 4.49
CA SER A 8 4.26 27.39 5.58
C SER A 8 2.99 28.24 5.70
N GLY A 9 2.09 27.87 6.60
CA GLY A 9 0.86 28.62 6.86
C GLY A 9 -0.36 27.79 7.23
N GLU A 10 -0.34 26.47 7.11
CA GLU A 10 -1.47 25.65 7.59
C GLU A 10 -1.42 25.51 9.12
N SER A 11 -2.50 25.91 9.80
CA SER A 11 -2.60 25.73 11.25
C SER A 11 -2.92 24.27 11.58
N SER A 12 -2.53 23.80 12.77
CA SER A 12 -2.90 22.46 13.26
C SER A 12 -4.41 22.20 13.18
N GLU A 13 -5.24 23.24 13.33
CA GLU A 13 -6.69 23.15 13.19
C GLU A 13 -7.13 22.84 11.76
N GLN A 14 -6.48 23.42 10.74
CA GLN A 14 -6.80 23.14 9.35
C GLN A 14 -6.45 21.69 8.97
N GLN A 15 -5.35 21.16 9.52
CA GLN A 15 -4.97 19.76 9.32
C GLN A 15 -6.00 18.81 9.94
N GLU A 16 -6.44 19.10 11.17
CA GLU A 16 -7.48 18.31 11.85
C GLU A 16 -8.81 18.37 11.08
N GLN A 17 -9.18 19.53 10.52
CA GLN A 17 -10.35 19.65 9.66
C GLN A 17 -10.24 18.82 8.37
N GLN A 18 -9.07 18.80 7.73
CA GLN A 18 -8.84 17.97 6.54
C GLN A 18 -8.95 16.47 6.87
N GLN A 19 -8.41 16.06 8.01
CA GLN A 19 -8.53 14.68 8.51
C GLN A 19 -10.00 14.31 8.74
N LEU A 20 -10.76 15.13 9.48
CA LEU A 20 -12.18 14.91 9.73
C LEU A 20 -12.99 14.85 8.44
N LYS A 21 -12.64 15.69 7.45
CA LYS A 21 -13.27 15.67 6.14
C LYS A 21 -13.04 14.34 5.42
N ILE A 22 -11.80 13.82 5.40
CA ILE A 22 -11.50 12.50 4.83
C ILE A 22 -12.32 11.40 5.52
N LEU A 23 -12.39 11.39 6.86
CA LEU A 23 -13.20 10.43 7.60
C LEU A 23 -14.69 10.50 7.23
N SER A 24 -15.21 11.71 6.99
CA SER A 24 -16.59 11.91 6.58
C SER A 24 -16.84 11.42 5.15
N GLU A 25 -15.91 11.65 4.22
CA GLU A 25 -16.05 11.25 2.81
C GLU A 25 -15.84 9.74 2.62
N LEU A 26 -14.97 9.10 3.42
CA LEU A 26 -14.85 7.64 3.47
C LEU A 26 -16.18 6.99 3.87
N LYS A 27 -16.89 7.56 4.87
CA LYS A 27 -18.22 7.07 5.27
C LYS A 27 -19.26 7.21 4.15
N LYS A 28 -19.17 8.27 3.35
CA LYS A 28 -20.03 8.53 2.19
C LYS A 28 -19.64 7.70 0.96
N ARG A 29 -18.49 7.00 0.98
CA ARG A 29 -17.90 6.26 -0.15
C ARG A 29 -17.63 7.13 -1.37
N GLU A 30 -17.37 8.42 -1.16
CA GLU A 30 -17.08 9.37 -2.24
C GLU A 30 -15.59 9.32 -2.59
N ARG A 31 -15.26 8.54 -3.62
CA ARG A 31 -13.86 8.17 -3.92
C ARG A 31 -13.05 9.33 -4.50
N THR A 32 -13.70 10.22 -5.26
CA THR A 32 -12.98 11.28 -6.00
C THR A 32 -12.44 12.36 -5.05
N THR A 33 -13.25 12.79 -4.09
CA THR A 33 -12.88 13.72 -3.03
C THR A 33 -11.87 13.09 -2.08
N VAL A 34 -12.02 11.80 -1.72
CA VAL A 34 -11.00 11.12 -0.92
C VAL A 34 -9.65 11.12 -1.64
N ASN A 35 -9.60 10.82 -2.94
CA ASN A 35 -8.36 10.87 -3.71
C ASN A 35 -7.71 12.26 -3.70
N ALA A 36 -8.50 13.31 -3.91
CA ALA A 36 -8.01 14.69 -3.90
C ALA A 36 -7.50 15.10 -2.52
N LEU A 37 -8.27 14.83 -1.46
CA LEU A 37 -7.89 15.14 -0.08
C LEU A 37 -6.65 14.35 0.36
N MET A 38 -6.56 13.07 -0.02
CA MET A 38 -5.38 12.25 0.26
C MET A 38 -4.15 12.74 -0.51
N SER A 39 -4.32 13.30 -1.70
CA SER A 39 -3.22 13.95 -2.42
C SER A 39 -2.74 15.21 -1.73
N ASN A 40 -3.66 16.04 -1.25
CA ASN A 40 -3.34 17.32 -0.63
C ASN A 40 -2.67 17.15 0.74
N THR A 41 -3.11 16.16 1.52
CA THR A 41 -2.54 15.84 2.85
C THR A 41 -1.23 15.03 2.77
N PHE A 42 -0.58 14.94 1.60
CA PHE A 42 0.63 14.11 1.43
C PHE A 42 1.76 14.54 2.38
N ALA A 43 1.96 15.85 2.54
CA ALA A 43 2.98 16.39 3.44
C ALA A 43 2.71 16.01 4.91
N ASP A 44 1.46 16.09 5.36
CA ASP A 44 1.05 15.74 6.72
C ASP A 44 1.33 14.28 7.02
N LYS A 45 0.92 13.38 6.12
CA LYS A 45 1.16 11.94 6.27
C LYS A 45 2.67 11.62 6.35
N ARG A 46 3.49 12.31 5.55
CA ARG A 46 4.95 12.17 5.59
C ARG A 46 5.54 12.70 6.89
N GLN A 47 5.02 13.81 7.41
CA GLN A 47 5.40 14.36 8.70
C GLN A 47 5.07 13.40 9.84
N ASP A 48 3.87 12.82 9.84
CA ASP A 48 3.42 11.85 10.84
C ASP A 48 4.31 10.59 10.86
N VAL A 49 4.69 10.07 9.69
CA VAL A 49 5.50 8.85 9.57
C VAL A 49 6.98 9.10 9.82
N ILE A 50 7.56 10.17 9.27
CA ILE A 50 9.01 10.39 9.27
C ILE A 50 9.45 11.20 10.49
N SER A 51 8.74 12.29 10.76
CA SER A 51 9.14 13.28 11.76
C SER A 51 8.57 12.94 13.14
N LEU A 52 7.28 12.62 13.22
CA LEU A 52 6.63 12.23 14.47
C LEU A 52 6.76 10.74 14.79
N GLN A 53 7.12 9.92 13.79
CA GLN A 53 7.30 8.46 13.92
C GLN A 53 6.12 7.77 14.60
N LEU A 54 4.90 8.18 14.23
CA LEU A 54 3.68 7.59 14.78
C LEU A 54 3.64 6.08 14.55
N SER A 55 3.06 5.36 15.50
CA SER A 55 2.82 3.93 15.38
C SER A 55 1.84 3.61 14.24
N ILE A 56 1.89 2.38 13.73
CA ILE A 56 0.93 1.90 12.71
C ILE A 56 -0.53 2.04 13.19
N LYS A 57 -0.77 1.88 14.50
CA LYS A 57 -2.10 2.06 15.10
C LYS A 57 -2.56 3.52 14.96
N GLU A 58 -1.71 4.47 15.35
CA GLU A 58 -2.02 5.91 15.26
C GLU A 58 -2.17 6.35 13.81
N ILE A 59 -1.31 5.88 12.90
CA ILE A 59 -1.44 6.17 11.46
C ILE A 59 -2.76 5.62 10.91
N LYS A 60 -3.20 4.44 11.35
CA LYS A 60 -4.48 3.87 10.91
C LYS A 60 -5.68 4.65 11.44
N GLU A 61 -5.61 5.12 12.69
CA GLU A 61 -6.66 5.96 13.28
C GLU A 61 -6.72 7.34 12.59
N ARG A 62 -5.56 7.91 12.26
CA ARG A 62 -5.44 9.23 11.66
C ARG A 62 -5.74 9.24 10.15
N TRP A 63 -5.23 8.26 9.42
CA TRP A 63 -5.32 8.13 7.96
C TRP A 63 -5.81 6.74 7.55
N PRO A 64 -7.05 6.34 7.91
CA PRO A 64 -7.55 5.00 7.62
C PRO A 64 -7.56 4.67 6.12
N ALA A 65 -7.71 5.69 5.27
CA ALA A 65 -7.64 5.58 3.82
C ALA A 65 -6.32 4.95 3.33
N LEU A 66 -5.18 5.14 4.02
CA LEU A 66 -3.91 4.51 3.65
C LEU A 66 -3.94 2.98 3.67
N PHE A 67 -4.93 2.38 4.33
CA PHE A 67 -5.12 0.94 4.41
C PHE A 67 -6.06 0.39 3.33
N ASP A 68 -6.49 1.25 2.40
CA ASP A 68 -7.21 0.86 1.20
C ASP A 68 -6.24 0.74 0.00
N VAL A 69 -6.37 -0.34 -0.77
CA VAL A 69 -5.49 -0.66 -1.92
C VAL A 69 -5.28 0.52 -2.89
N PRO A 70 -6.31 1.28 -3.31
CA PRO A 70 -6.11 2.40 -4.24
C PRO A 70 -5.25 3.52 -3.64
N GLN A 71 -5.39 3.80 -2.34
CA GLN A 71 -4.67 4.88 -1.69
C GLN A 71 -3.23 4.51 -1.42
N ILE A 72 -2.95 3.28 -0.94
CA ILE A 72 -1.57 2.83 -0.74
C ILE A 72 -0.82 2.78 -2.07
N ASN A 73 -1.48 2.38 -3.16
CA ASN A 73 -0.91 2.45 -4.51
C ASN A 73 -0.56 3.89 -4.91
N ALA A 74 -1.49 4.83 -4.72
CA ALA A 74 -1.25 6.24 -5.04
C ALA A 74 -0.11 6.83 -4.18
N GLU A 75 -0.08 6.52 -2.89
CA GLU A 75 0.93 7.03 -1.96
C GLU A 75 2.32 6.45 -2.24
N PHE A 76 2.39 5.15 -2.52
CA PHE A 76 3.62 4.51 -2.97
C PHE A 76 4.13 5.15 -4.26
N HIS A 77 3.24 5.42 -5.22
CA HIS A 77 3.63 6.10 -6.46
C HIS A 77 4.15 7.51 -6.21
N ARG A 78 3.53 8.30 -5.33
CA ARG A 78 4.06 9.63 -4.96
C ARG A 78 5.47 9.58 -4.36
N ILE A 79 5.77 8.52 -3.58
CA ILE A 79 7.06 8.38 -2.88
C ILE A 79 8.15 7.80 -3.80
N VAL A 80 7.82 6.75 -4.54
CA VAL A 80 8.78 5.90 -5.25
C VAL A 80 8.73 6.14 -6.76
N THR A 81 7.73 6.84 -7.28
CA THR A 81 7.46 7.07 -8.73
C THR A 81 7.23 5.79 -9.54
N VAL A 82 6.94 4.68 -8.84
CA VAL A 82 6.71 3.36 -9.43
C VAL A 82 5.25 2.96 -9.20
N ASN A 83 4.61 2.35 -10.20
CA ASN A 83 3.29 1.74 -10.00
C ASN A 83 3.47 0.45 -9.20
N LEU A 84 2.98 0.43 -7.95
CA LEU A 84 3.18 -0.66 -7.00
C LEU A 84 2.65 -2.00 -7.54
N GLU A 85 1.39 -2.02 -7.96
CA GLU A 85 0.71 -3.25 -8.39
C GLU A 85 1.33 -3.82 -9.66
N ALA A 86 1.56 -2.99 -10.68
CA ALA A 86 2.21 -3.42 -11.91
C ALA A 86 3.63 -3.93 -11.66
N LYS A 87 4.40 -3.23 -10.81
CA LYS A 87 5.75 -3.68 -10.43
C LYS A 87 5.70 -4.98 -9.65
N PHE A 88 4.77 -5.13 -8.71
CA PHE A 88 4.60 -6.33 -7.93
C PHE A 88 4.29 -7.54 -8.81
N MET A 89 3.30 -7.43 -9.71
CA MET A 89 2.93 -8.50 -10.64
C MET A 89 4.08 -8.85 -11.58
N PHE A 90 4.76 -7.85 -12.14
CA PHE A 90 5.93 -8.08 -12.99
C PHE A 90 7.04 -8.85 -12.26
N MET A 91 7.35 -8.47 -11.02
CA MET A 91 8.38 -9.16 -10.24
C MET A 91 7.93 -10.55 -9.82
N LEU A 92 6.63 -10.75 -9.53
CA LEU A 92 6.06 -12.05 -9.25
C LEU A 92 6.23 -12.99 -10.44
N ASP A 93 5.84 -12.55 -11.64
CA ASP A 93 6.02 -13.32 -12.88
C ASP A 93 7.50 -13.63 -13.15
N HIS A 94 8.37 -12.63 -12.97
CA HIS A 94 9.81 -12.79 -13.15
C HIS A 94 10.42 -13.86 -12.24
N TYR A 95 10.01 -13.93 -10.97
CA TYR A 95 10.57 -14.89 -10.01
C TYR A 95 9.84 -16.23 -9.94
N THR A 96 8.61 -16.30 -10.44
CA THR A 96 7.78 -17.52 -10.40
C THR A 96 8.50 -18.75 -10.97
N PRO A 97 9.11 -18.71 -12.18
CA PRO A 97 9.81 -19.88 -12.72
C PRO A 97 10.92 -20.42 -11.81
N LYS A 98 11.69 -19.53 -11.18
CA LYS A 98 12.78 -19.91 -10.26
C LYS A 98 12.22 -20.55 -8.99
N LEU A 99 11.17 -19.99 -8.42
CA LEU A 99 10.48 -20.56 -7.25
C LEU A 99 9.92 -21.95 -7.56
N LEU A 100 9.25 -22.10 -8.71
CA LEU A 100 8.74 -23.39 -9.18
C LEU A 100 9.87 -24.43 -9.33
N GLY A 101 11.01 -24.03 -9.90
CA GLY A 101 12.19 -24.90 -10.00
C GLY A 101 12.69 -25.40 -8.64
N ILE A 102 12.73 -24.54 -7.62
CA ILE A 102 13.11 -24.91 -6.24
C ILE A 102 12.10 -25.90 -5.65
N PHE A 103 10.80 -25.66 -5.85
CA PHE A 103 9.75 -26.56 -5.35
C PHE A 103 9.81 -27.93 -6.03
N GLN A 104 10.07 -27.98 -7.34
CA GLN A 104 10.20 -29.22 -8.10
C GLN A 104 11.49 -29.99 -7.73
N ALA A 105 12.61 -29.30 -7.49
CA ALA A 105 13.86 -29.93 -7.09
C ALA A 105 13.79 -30.57 -5.68
N LYS A 106 12.83 -30.16 -4.85
CA LYS A 106 12.62 -30.74 -3.52
C LYS A 106 12.22 -32.21 -3.63
N LYS A 107 12.97 -33.09 -2.96
CA LYS A 107 12.75 -34.55 -2.92
C LYS A 107 12.14 -34.98 -1.57
N GLY A 108 11.76 -36.26 -1.47
CA GLY A 108 11.16 -36.83 -0.26
C GLY A 108 9.67 -36.49 -0.08
N ALA A 109 9.11 -36.88 1.07
CA ALA A 109 7.66 -36.77 1.34
C ALA A 109 7.12 -35.34 1.20
N ALA A 110 7.89 -34.33 1.63
CA ALA A 110 7.52 -32.92 1.47
C ALA A 110 7.51 -32.47 0.00
N GLY A 111 8.44 -32.96 -0.82
CA GLY A 111 8.46 -32.69 -2.26
C GLY A 111 7.30 -33.33 -3.01
N GLN A 112 6.89 -34.54 -2.63
CA GLN A 112 5.73 -35.22 -3.22
C GLN A 112 4.41 -34.51 -2.91
N ARG A 113 4.22 -34.04 -1.66
CA ARG A 113 3.04 -33.25 -1.27
C ARG A 113 2.93 -31.94 -2.06
N HIS A 114 4.03 -31.17 -2.14
CA HIS A 114 4.02 -29.92 -2.89
C HIS A 114 3.75 -30.10 -4.40
N ARG A 115 4.29 -31.17 -5.02
CA ARG A 115 3.99 -31.48 -6.42
C ARG A 115 2.51 -31.83 -6.65
N ALA A 116 1.90 -32.57 -5.73
CA ALA A 116 0.48 -32.90 -5.81
C ALA A 116 -0.40 -31.62 -5.73
N GLU A 117 -0.11 -30.72 -4.80
CA GLU A 117 -0.83 -29.44 -4.66
C GLU A 117 -0.63 -28.50 -5.85
N MET A 118 0.58 -28.44 -6.40
CA MET A 118 0.86 -27.64 -7.60
C MET A 118 0.14 -28.16 -8.85
N ASN A 119 0.09 -29.49 -9.04
CA ASN A 119 -0.62 -30.09 -10.17
C ASN A 119 -2.14 -29.86 -10.12
N ILE A 120 -2.74 -29.84 -8.93
CA ILE A 120 -4.17 -29.55 -8.77
C ILE A 120 -4.49 -28.11 -9.21
N ARG A 121 -3.59 -27.15 -8.97
CA ARG A 121 -3.83 -25.73 -9.31
C ARG A 121 -3.53 -25.37 -10.76
N LEU A 122 -2.67 -26.12 -11.45
CA LEU A 122 -2.31 -25.88 -12.86
C LEU A 122 -3.27 -26.56 -13.86
N GLN A 123 -4.22 -27.38 -13.41
CA GLN A 123 -5.25 -27.99 -14.27
C GLN A 123 -6.57 -27.19 -14.33
N VAL A 124 -6.65 -26.06 -13.62
CA VAL A 124 -7.85 -25.19 -13.55
C VAL A 124 -7.65 -23.89 -14.35
N PHE A 125 -6.55 -23.80 -15.11
CA PHE A 125 -6.29 -22.80 -16.15
C PHE A 125 -5.90 -23.53 -17.44
#